data_AF-A0A536X4D3-F1
#
_entry.id   AF-A0A536X4D3-F1
#
_cell.length_a   1.000
_cell.length_b   1.000
_cell.length_c   1.000
_cell.angle_alpha   90.00
_cell.angle_beta   90.00
_cell.angle_gamma   90.00
#
_symmetry.space_group_name_H-M   'P 1'
#
loop_
_entity.id
_entity.type
_entity.pdbx_description
1 polymer ?
#
loop_
_entity_poly.entity_id
_entity_poly.type
_entity_poly.pdbx_seq_one_letter_code
_entity_poly.pdbx_strand_id
1 'polypeptide(L)' 'MNAKVLQKLGMTAGQQVLVNGTKLDAVLDEAVPDDCVRIAAAHPSTAALGAMFGPLTLERA' A
#
# COMPACT_ATOMS: atom_id res chain seq x y z
N MET A 1 -4.86 1.24 -4.40
CA MET A 1 -4.57 2.69 -4.57
C MET A 1 -4.87 3.05 -6.02
N ASN A 2 -5.22 4.31 -6.34
CA ASN A 2 -5.64 4.66 -7.69
C ASN A 2 -4.45 4.89 -8.65
N ALA A 3 -4.76 5.08 -9.94
CA ALA A 3 -3.75 5.26 -10.99
C ALA A 3 -2.84 6.48 -10.77
N LYS A 4 -3.38 7.59 -10.23
CA LYS A 4 -2.59 8.80 -9.96
C LYS A 4 -1.56 8.56 -8.86
N VAL A 5 -1.94 7.86 -7.78
CA VAL A 5 -1.02 7.51 -6.70
C VAL A 5 0.06 6.54 -7.18
N LEU A 6 -0.31 5.52 -7.97
CA LEU A 6 0.67 4.60 -8.59
C LEU A 6 1.70 5.35 -9.44
N GLN A 7 1.24 6.23 -10.32
CA GLN A 7 2.14 7.05 -11.15
C GLN A 7 3.02 7.98 -10.32
N LYS A 8 2.45 8.66 -9.32
CA LYS A 8 3.18 9.57 -8.41
C LYS A 8 4.30 8.85 -7.64
N LEU A 9 4.08 7.58 -7.27
CA LEU A 9 5.07 6.76 -6.57
C LEU A 9 5.99 5.97 -7.52
N GLY A 10 5.76 6.04 -8.84
CA GLY A 10 6.50 5.28 -9.84
C GLY A 10 6.33 3.77 -9.68
N MET A 11 5.13 3.32 -9.35
CA MET A 11 4.77 1.93 -9.11
C MET A 11 3.78 1.44 -10.18
N THR A 12 3.77 0.13 -10.43
CA THR A 12 2.77 -0.52 -11.29
C THR A 12 1.84 -1.42 -10.48
N ALA A 13 0.63 -1.66 -10.99
CA ALA A 13 -0.27 -2.64 -10.40
C ALA A 13 0.33 -4.06 -10.52
N GLY A 14 0.18 -4.87 -9.48
CA GLY A 14 0.80 -6.19 -9.34
C GLY A 14 2.26 -6.15 -8.87
N GLN A 15 2.87 -4.97 -8.70
CA GLN A 15 4.21 -4.84 -8.17
C GLN A 15 4.23 -5.08 -6.65
N GLN A 16 5.26 -5.76 -6.16
CA GLN A 16 5.53 -5.85 -4.72
C GLN A 16 6.05 -4.52 -4.19
N VAL A 17 5.46 -4.07 -3.08
CA VAL A 17 5.81 -2.82 -2.39
C VAL A 17 6.09 -3.11 -0.93
N LEU A 18 6.83 -2.21 -0.28
CA LEU A 18 7.11 -2.29 1.14
C LEU A 18 6.29 -1.23 1.87
N VAL A 19 5.58 -1.67 2.91
CA VAL A 19 4.89 -0.81 3.86
C VAL A 19 5.52 -1.03 5.22
N ASN A 20 6.25 -0.06 5.77
CA ASN A 20 7.08 -0.25 6.97
C ASN A 20 7.90 -1.56 6.93
N GLY A 21 8.54 -1.85 5.78
CA GLY A 21 9.31 -3.09 5.57
C GLY A 21 8.48 -4.37 5.38
N THR A 22 7.14 -4.31 5.44
CA THR A 22 6.24 -5.44 5.15
C THR A 22 5.90 -5.49 3.67
N LYS A 23 6.09 -6.64 3.04
CA LYS A 23 5.83 -6.85 1.61
C LYS A 23 4.33 -7.03 1.33
N LEU A 24 3.77 -6.19 0.47
CA LEU A 24 2.38 -6.25 0.02
C LEU A 24 2.32 -6.05 -1.50
N ASP A 25 1.23 -6.50 -2.12
CA ASP A 25 0.99 -6.28 -3.54
C ASP A 25 0.28 -4.95 -3.78
N ALA A 26 0.80 -4.13 -4.68
CA ALA A 26 0.14 -2.91 -5.12
C ALA A 26 -1.02 -3.25 -6.07
N VAL A 27 -2.24 -2.92 -5.67
CA VAL A 27 -3.43 -3.14 -6.51
C VAL A 27 -3.98 -1.80 -7.00
N LEU A 28 -4.27 -1.72 -8.30
CA LEU A 28 -5.03 -0.60 -8.88
C LEU A 28 -6.48 -0.70 -8.40
N ASP A 29 -6.93 0.32 -7.72
CA ASP A 29 -8.28 0.44 -7.19
C ASP A 29 -8.74 1.89 -7.34
N GLU A 30 -9.58 2.14 -8.34
CA GLU A 30 -10.09 3.48 -8.68
C GLU A 30 -11.15 3.99 -7.69
N ALA A 31 -11.70 3.13 -6.84
CA ALA A 31 -12.61 3.54 -5.77
C ALA A 31 -11.87 4.20 -4.60
N VAL A 32 -10.54 4.04 -4.52
CA VAL A 32 -9.72 4.73 -3.52
C VAL A 32 -9.56 6.20 -3.94
N PRO A 33 -9.88 7.16 -3.06
CA PRO A 33 -9.70 8.58 -3.34
C PRO A 33 -8.26 8.96 -3.72
N ASP A 34 -8.12 10.13 -4.31
CA ASP A 34 -6.80 10.71 -4.59
C ASP A 34 -5.97 10.84 -3.30
N ASP A 35 -4.65 10.66 -3.45
CA ASP A 35 -3.66 10.71 -2.36
C ASP A 35 -3.91 9.71 -1.19
N CYS A 36 -4.73 8.67 -1.42
CA CYS A 36 -5.03 7.63 -0.42
C CYS A 36 -4.48 6.26 -0.81
N VAL A 37 -4.11 5.47 0.21
CA VAL A 37 -3.78 4.04 0.09
C VAL A 37 -4.65 3.26 1.05
N ARG A 38 -5.29 2.21 0.54
CA ARG A 38 -6.08 1.27 1.35
C ARG A 38 -5.24 0.03 1.63
N ILE A 39 -5.15 -0.36 2.89
CA ILE A 39 -4.47 -1.57 3.35
C ILE A 39 -5.51 -2.50 3.98
N ALA A 40 -5.52 -3.77 3.58
CA ALA A 40 -6.40 -4.77 4.17
C ALA A 40 -5.92 -5.12 5.58
N ALA A 41 -6.64 -4.69 6.61
CA ALA A 41 -6.32 -5.01 8.00
C ALA A 41 -6.75 -6.44 8.38
N ALA A 42 -6.24 -6.94 9.50
CA ALA A 42 -6.56 -8.26 10.06
C ALA A 42 -6.28 -9.46 9.11
N HIS A 43 -5.28 -9.32 8.24
CA HIS A 43 -4.84 -10.37 7.32
C HIS A 43 -3.40 -10.82 7.66
N PRO A 44 -3.02 -12.11 7.50
CA PRO A 44 -1.67 -12.59 7.79
C PRO A 44 -0.55 -11.80 7.11
N SER A 45 -0.76 -11.33 5.88
CA SER A 45 0.23 -10.51 5.16
C SER A 45 0.48 -9.13 5.79
N THR A 46 -0.43 -8.65 6.64
CA THR A 46 -0.35 -7.36 7.33
C THR A 46 -0.06 -7.47 8.82
N ALA A 47 0.09 -8.68 9.35
CA ALA A 47 0.31 -8.90 10.79
C ALA A 47 1.59 -8.22 11.31
N ALA A 48 2.63 -8.12 10.46
CA ALA A 48 3.91 -7.50 10.81
C ALA A 48 3.86 -5.97 10.91
N LEU A 49 2.80 -5.31 10.41
CA LEU A 49 2.64 -3.85 10.52
C LEU A 49 2.36 -3.40 11.96
N GLY A 50 1.88 -4.31 12.82
CA GLY A 50 1.63 -4.03 14.23
C GLY A 50 0.37 -3.17 14.43
N ALA A 51 0.55 -1.96 14.98
CA ALA A 51 -0.55 -1.11 15.41
C ALA A 51 -1.40 -0.59 14.24
N MET A 52 -2.73 -0.57 14.41
CA MET A 52 -3.67 -0.03 13.40
C MET A 52 -3.62 1.50 13.25
N PHE A 53 -2.97 2.19 14.18
CA PHE A 53 -2.85 3.64 14.20
C PHE A 53 -1.40 4.04 14.31
N GLY A 54 -1.01 5.03 13.52
CA GLY A 54 0.36 5.54 13.49
C GLY A 54 0.82 5.84 12.07
N PRO A 55 1.99 6.48 11.92
CA PRO A 55 2.57 6.72 10.61
C PRO A 55 3.01 5.40 9.96
N LEU A 56 2.77 5.30 8.65
CA LEU A 56 3.29 4.24 7.80
C LEU A 56 4.11 4.87 6.67
N THR A 57 5.22 4.25 6.32
CA THR A 57 5.97 4.56 5.10
C THR A 57 5.60 3.55 4.01
N LEU A 58 5.50 4.03 2.78
CA LEU A 58 5.29 3.20 1.59
C LEU A 58 6.44 3.47 0.63
N GLU A 59 7.13 2.41 0.24
CA GLU A 59 8.27 2.44 -0.65
C GLU A 59 8.25 1.27 -1.64
N ARG A 60 9.06 1.38 -2.70
CA ARG A 60 9.23 0.26 -3.64
C ARG A 60 10.10 -0.81 -2.98
N ALA A 61 9.75 -2.07 -3.22
CA ALA A 61 10.56 -3.20 -2.79
C ALA A 61 11.90 -3.29 -3.55
#